data_AF-A0AAF0J5G3-F1
#
_entry.id   AF-A0AAF0J5G3-F1
#
_cell.length_a   1.000
_cell.length_b   1.000
_cell.length_c   1.000
_cell.angle_alpha   90.00
_cell.angle_beta   90.00
_cell.angle_gamma   90.00
#
_symmetry.space_group_name_H-M   'P 1'
#
loop_
_entity.id
_entity.type
_entity.pdbx_description
1 polymer ?
#
loop_
_entity_poly.entity_id
_entity_poly.type
_entity_poly.pdbx_seq_one_letter_code
_entity_poly.pdbx_strand_id
1 'polypeptide(L)'
;MHSHHSHSGQFCKHANSTLDEIVTLAKDLGFTHFHLSEHCPRDRSEDLYPEEVEAGLSPQLLRDAFVHYLEKARSIQADERASGGLHMLVGCETENIHSPHSITYLETVFRDIAPAADDLPPPYVGVGAVDYMVGSVHHVHGVPIDFDKSTFEKALSVVGGGDRSYQSLASAYLDLQYEVLERLRPEVIGHTDLYRLFVPQAEWYSDAVLAKLDRNIRFAASYGALFEANSAAFRKGWQGETYPGRQVLQRIRAAGGRIALSDDSHGTNQVALNYSRLREYLLSEGVHEIWYLEADDTTWPTDSAARRAQYASDEAAREARLALDSPGSAPDAPQRFPRGARAVPMTNWSVAPFWRSVAERCTP
;
A
#
# COMPACT_ATOMS: atom_id res chain seq x y z
N MET A 1 -15.93 1.89 -9.10
CA MET A 1 -15.08 2.46 -8.04
C MET A 1 -14.10 1.39 -7.56
N HIS A 2 -13.07 1.75 -6.80
CA HIS A 2 -11.98 0.84 -6.44
C HIS A 2 -11.59 0.91 -4.96
N SER A 3 -11.02 -0.19 -4.44
CA SER A 3 -10.16 -0.24 -3.24
C SER A 3 -8.95 -1.11 -3.56
N HIS A 4 -7.74 -0.67 -3.18
CA HIS A 4 -6.49 -1.40 -3.40
C HIS A 4 -5.95 -2.07 -2.14
N HIS A 5 -6.61 -1.90 -1.00
CA HIS A 5 -6.07 -2.30 0.28
C HIS A 5 -7.14 -2.98 1.12
N SER A 6 -7.05 -4.30 1.28
CA SER A 6 -8.02 -5.10 2.02
C SER A 6 -7.40 -6.36 2.64
N HIS A 7 -7.91 -6.74 3.81
CA HIS A 7 -7.46 -7.84 4.67
C HIS A 7 -8.63 -8.69 5.12
N SER A 8 -8.35 -9.93 5.50
CA SER A 8 -9.37 -10.90 5.90
C SER A 8 -9.02 -11.61 7.21
N GLY A 9 -10.02 -11.86 8.06
CA GLY A 9 -9.85 -12.66 9.28
C GLY A 9 -9.46 -14.11 9.02
N GLN A 10 -9.59 -14.58 7.78
CA GLN A 10 -9.13 -15.89 7.34
C GLN A 10 -7.60 -15.99 7.37
N PHE A 11 -6.88 -14.91 7.08
CA PHE A 11 -5.42 -14.92 6.91
C PHE A 11 -4.66 -13.88 7.77
N CYS A 12 -5.37 -12.95 8.40
CA CYS A 12 -4.84 -11.93 9.31
C CYS A 12 -5.56 -11.99 10.67
N LYS A 13 -4.81 -12.07 11.78
CA LYS A 13 -5.37 -12.32 13.12
C LYS A 13 -6.07 -11.12 13.76
N HIS A 14 -5.74 -9.91 13.33
CA HIS A 14 -6.42 -8.68 13.71
C HIS A 14 -7.52 -8.27 12.72
N ALA A 15 -7.85 -9.12 11.74
CA ALA A 15 -8.97 -8.96 10.83
C ALA A 15 -10.15 -9.88 11.16
N ASN A 16 -11.29 -9.62 10.52
CA ASN A 16 -12.52 -10.39 10.62
C ASN A 16 -13.02 -10.74 9.22
N SER A 17 -14.03 -11.63 9.15
CA SER A 17 -14.64 -12.11 7.90
C SER A 17 -13.71 -12.91 6.99
N THR A 18 -14.31 -13.74 6.13
CA THR A 18 -13.57 -14.45 5.07
C THR A 18 -13.33 -13.56 3.86
N LEU A 19 -12.41 -13.94 2.97
CA LEU A 19 -12.25 -13.24 1.70
C LEU A 19 -13.53 -13.24 0.87
N ASP A 20 -14.27 -14.35 0.83
CA ASP A 20 -15.53 -14.45 0.07
C ASP A 20 -16.58 -13.47 0.59
N GLU A 21 -16.70 -13.30 1.91
CA GLU A 21 -17.63 -12.35 2.52
C GLU A 21 -17.27 -10.90 2.17
N ILE A 22 -15.98 -10.56 2.19
CA ILE A 22 -15.48 -9.22 1.83
C ILE A 22 -15.77 -8.92 0.35
N VAL A 23 -15.45 -9.87 -0.54
CA VAL A 23 -15.66 -9.74 -1.99
C VAL A 23 -17.15 -9.63 -2.31
N THR A 24 -18.00 -10.44 -1.67
CA THR A 24 -19.45 -10.37 -1.82
C THR A 24 -19.98 -8.97 -1.44
N LEU A 25 -19.56 -8.45 -0.28
CA LEU A 25 -19.97 -7.12 0.13
C LEU A 25 -19.46 -6.02 -0.81
N ALA A 26 -18.22 -6.13 -1.30
CA ALA A 26 -17.69 -5.18 -2.27
C ALA A 26 -18.54 -5.15 -3.56
N LYS A 27 -19.02 -6.30 -4.04
CA LYS A 27 -19.96 -6.40 -5.18
C LYS A 27 -21.28 -5.70 -4.87
N ASP A 28 -21.86 -5.99 -3.71
CA ASP A 28 -23.15 -5.43 -3.30
C ASP A 28 -23.11 -3.90 -3.17
N LEU A 29 -21.96 -3.34 -2.79
CA LEU A 29 -21.72 -1.90 -2.73
C LEU A 29 -21.45 -1.24 -4.09
N GLY A 30 -21.34 -2.04 -5.16
CA GLY A 30 -21.11 -1.54 -6.51
C GLY A 30 -19.67 -1.13 -6.78
N PHE A 31 -18.69 -1.72 -6.07
CA PHE A 31 -17.31 -1.64 -6.53
C PHE A 31 -17.21 -2.23 -7.94
N THR A 32 -16.30 -1.68 -8.75
CA THR A 32 -15.96 -2.25 -10.06
C THR A 32 -14.58 -2.89 -10.03
N HIS A 33 -13.71 -2.41 -9.14
CA HIS A 33 -12.40 -2.95 -8.86
C HIS A 33 -12.29 -3.16 -7.35
N PHE A 34 -11.78 -4.30 -6.91
CA PHE A 34 -11.52 -4.53 -5.50
C PHE A 34 -10.33 -5.50 -5.42
N HIS A 35 -9.21 -5.01 -4.90
CA HIS A 35 -7.98 -5.77 -4.91
C HIS A 35 -7.69 -6.34 -3.52
N LEU A 36 -7.07 -7.51 -3.49
CA LEU A 36 -6.72 -8.23 -2.27
C LEU A 36 -5.25 -7.97 -1.96
N SER A 37 -4.90 -7.66 -0.71
CA SER A 37 -3.55 -7.21 -0.33
C SER A 37 -3.18 -7.67 1.08
N GLU A 38 -3.34 -8.95 1.38
CA GLU A 38 -3.04 -9.44 2.74
C GLU A 38 -1.59 -9.14 3.16
N HIS A 39 -1.35 -9.02 4.47
CA HIS A 39 0.00 -8.76 4.99
C HIS A 39 0.98 -9.86 4.54
N CYS A 40 2.19 -9.45 4.15
CA CYS A 40 3.27 -10.38 3.91
C CYS A 40 3.73 -11.09 5.21
N PRO A 41 4.26 -12.32 5.13
CA PRO A 41 4.64 -13.07 6.32
C PRO A 41 5.89 -12.47 7.00
N ARG A 42 6.00 -12.70 8.32
CA ARG A 42 7.17 -12.38 9.15
C ARG A 42 8.04 -13.62 9.32
N ASP A 43 9.36 -13.43 9.42
CA ASP A 43 10.32 -14.54 9.47
C ASP A 43 10.90 -14.82 10.86
N ARG A 44 10.78 -13.87 11.79
CA ARG A 44 11.33 -13.97 13.14
C ARG A 44 10.21 -14.03 14.17
N SER A 45 10.35 -14.95 15.13
CA SER A 45 9.36 -15.11 16.21
C SER A 45 9.24 -13.90 17.12
N GLU A 46 10.28 -13.07 17.22
CA GLU A 46 10.28 -11.83 18.02
C GLU A 46 9.47 -10.68 17.38
N ASP A 47 9.20 -10.79 16.08
CA ASP A 47 8.44 -9.79 15.31
C ASP A 47 6.94 -10.14 15.23
N LEU A 48 6.51 -11.24 15.86
CA LEU A 48 5.10 -11.65 15.91
C LEU A 48 4.28 -10.71 16.79
N TYR A 49 3.07 -10.38 16.34
CA TYR A 49 2.13 -9.61 17.15
C TYR A 49 1.62 -10.43 18.35
N PRO A 50 1.20 -9.78 19.45
CA PRO A 50 0.69 -10.48 20.64
C PRO A 50 -0.40 -11.51 20.33
N GLU A 51 -1.36 -11.17 19.48
CA GLU A 51 -2.45 -12.05 19.05
C GLU A 51 -1.98 -13.25 18.22
N GLU A 52 -0.87 -13.11 17.49
CA GLU A 52 -0.26 -14.21 16.73
C GLU A 52 0.44 -15.19 17.66
N VAL A 53 1.14 -14.67 18.67
CA VAL A 53 1.77 -15.46 19.74
C VAL A 53 0.70 -16.20 20.55
N GLU A 54 -0.37 -15.52 20.95
CA GLU A 54 -1.51 -16.13 21.67
C GLU A 54 -2.21 -17.22 20.86
N ALA A 55 -2.30 -17.03 19.54
CA ALA A 55 -2.84 -18.03 18.61
C ALA A 55 -1.88 -19.20 18.32
N GLY A 56 -0.67 -19.20 18.89
CA GLY A 56 0.33 -20.24 18.69
C GLY A 56 0.93 -20.25 17.28
N LEU A 57 0.90 -19.11 16.58
CA LEU A 57 1.49 -18.99 15.25
C LEU A 57 3.02 -18.98 15.34
N SER A 58 3.64 -19.46 14.26
CA SER A 58 5.07 -19.37 14.05
C SER A 58 5.34 -18.67 12.71
N PRO A 59 6.56 -18.19 12.46
CA PRO A 59 6.94 -17.65 11.16
C PRO A 59 6.59 -18.59 9.98
N GLN A 60 6.77 -19.90 10.17
CA GLN A 60 6.39 -20.88 9.16
C GLN A 60 4.88 -20.94 8.93
N LEU A 61 4.07 -20.88 10.00
CA LEU A 61 2.61 -20.88 9.87
C LEU A 61 2.09 -19.59 9.22
N LEU A 62 2.72 -18.44 9.47
CA LEU A 62 2.40 -17.19 8.75
C LEU A 62 2.73 -17.31 7.27
N ARG A 63 3.87 -17.92 6.95
CA ARG A 63 4.26 -18.18 5.56
C ARG A 63 3.28 -19.12 4.86
N ASP A 64 2.89 -20.21 5.51
CA ASP A 64 1.90 -21.15 4.97
C ASP A 64 0.54 -20.46 4.78
N ALA A 65 0.12 -19.62 5.74
CA ALA A 65 -1.11 -18.82 5.62
C ALA A 65 -1.05 -17.86 4.42
N PHE A 66 0.09 -17.21 4.18
CA PHE A 66 0.28 -16.34 3.02
C PHE A 66 0.18 -17.10 1.69
N VAL A 67 0.74 -18.30 1.58
CA VAL A 67 0.61 -19.15 0.38
C VAL A 67 -0.86 -19.54 0.15
N HIS A 68 -1.55 -20.01 1.20
CA HIS A 68 -2.98 -20.33 1.10
C HIS A 68 -3.85 -19.11 0.77
N TYR A 69 -3.48 -17.92 1.25
CA TYR A 69 -4.10 -16.65 0.86
C TYR A 69 -4.00 -16.46 -0.66
N LEU A 70 -2.79 -16.57 -1.23
CA LEU A 70 -2.60 -16.38 -2.67
C LEU A 70 -3.42 -17.38 -3.47
N GLU A 71 -3.41 -18.67 -3.10
CA GLU A 71 -4.22 -19.70 -3.76
C GLU A 71 -5.73 -19.35 -3.74
N LYS A 72 -6.25 -18.98 -2.57
CA LYS A 72 -7.66 -18.62 -2.42
C LYS A 72 -8.01 -17.34 -3.19
N ALA A 73 -7.18 -16.31 -3.10
CA ALA A 73 -7.34 -15.05 -3.80
C ALA A 73 -7.33 -15.23 -5.32
N ARG A 74 -6.45 -16.11 -5.85
CA ARG A 74 -6.40 -16.46 -7.27
C ARG A 74 -7.65 -17.22 -7.72
N SER A 75 -8.20 -18.11 -6.89
CA SER A 75 -9.48 -18.77 -7.17
C SER A 75 -10.61 -17.75 -7.31
N ILE A 76 -10.73 -16.82 -6.34
CA ILE A 76 -11.75 -15.76 -6.39
C ILE A 76 -11.56 -14.88 -7.62
N GLN A 77 -10.32 -14.46 -7.92
CA GLN A 77 -10.00 -13.67 -9.11
C GLN A 77 -10.44 -14.36 -10.40
N ALA A 78 -10.22 -15.69 -10.52
CA ALA A 78 -10.64 -16.47 -11.67
C ALA A 78 -12.19 -16.54 -11.79
N ASP A 79 -12.88 -16.74 -10.67
CA ASP A 79 -14.35 -16.81 -10.62
C ASP A 79 -15.01 -15.46 -10.98
N GLU A 80 -14.48 -14.34 -10.46
CA GLU A 80 -14.97 -13.00 -10.81
C GLU A 80 -14.67 -12.66 -12.28
N ARG A 81 -13.49 -13.04 -12.80
CA ARG A 81 -13.16 -12.87 -14.22
C ARG A 81 -14.10 -13.69 -15.12
N ALA A 82 -14.40 -14.93 -14.75
CA ALA A 82 -15.28 -15.81 -15.54
C ALA A 82 -16.75 -15.35 -15.52
N SER A 83 -17.21 -14.79 -14.40
CA SER A 83 -18.58 -14.30 -14.24
C SER A 83 -18.79 -12.86 -14.73
N GLY A 84 -17.72 -12.15 -15.10
CA GLY A 84 -17.78 -10.72 -15.45
C GLY A 84 -18.10 -9.83 -14.24
N GLY A 85 -17.70 -10.28 -13.04
CA GLY A 85 -17.89 -9.59 -11.77
C GLY A 85 -16.86 -8.49 -11.51
N LEU A 86 -16.28 -8.47 -10.31
CA LEU A 86 -15.26 -7.49 -9.94
C LEU A 86 -13.98 -7.68 -10.76
N HIS A 87 -13.38 -6.56 -11.18
CA HIS A 87 -11.99 -6.60 -11.63
C HIS A 87 -11.09 -6.71 -10.39
N MET A 88 -10.36 -7.81 -10.28
CA MET A 88 -9.52 -8.11 -9.11
C MET A 88 -8.07 -8.29 -9.48
N LEU A 89 -7.18 -7.81 -8.60
CA LEU A 89 -5.75 -8.11 -8.60
C LEU A 89 -5.42 -8.73 -7.25
N VAL A 90 -4.47 -9.67 -7.25
CA VAL A 90 -3.97 -10.32 -6.03
C VAL A 90 -2.58 -9.78 -5.72
N GLY A 91 -2.48 -9.05 -4.61
CA GLY A 91 -1.25 -8.42 -4.15
C GLY A 91 -0.92 -8.81 -2.73
N CYS A 92 -0.05 -8.03 -2.10
CA CYS A 92 0.20 -8.08 -0.67
C CYS A 92 0.53 -6.69 -0.14
N GLU A 93 0.34 -6.50 1.15
CA GLU A 93 0.89 -5.36 1.88
C GLU A 93 2.27 -5.73 2.45
N THR A 94 3.27 -4.89 2.19
CA THR A 94 4.66 -5.14 2.58
C THR A 94 4.98 -4.69 4.01
N GLU A 95 6.09 -5.18 4.53
CA GLU A 95 6.68 -4.77 5.81
C GLU A 95 8.17 -4.47 5.66
N ASN A 96 8.69 -3.52 6.45
CA ASN A 96 10.13 -3.34 6.64
C ASN A 96 10.45 -3.12 8.12
N ILE A 97 10.57 -4.23 8.85
CA ILE A 97 10.78 -4.25 10.31
C ILE A 97 12.26 -4.07 10.64
N HIS A 98 13.12 -4.85 9.99
CA HIS A 98 14.57 -4.86 10.14
C HIS A 98 15.22 -4.76 8.78
N SER A 99 15.76 -3.59 8.45
CA SER A 99 16.50 -3.37 7.20
C SER A 99 17.91 -3.99 7.25
N PRO A 100 18.40 -4.67 6.19
CA PRO A 100 17.71 -5.02 4.93
C PRO A 100 16.96 -6.37 4.98
N HIS A 101 16.95 -7.00 6.15
CA HIS A 101 16.52 -8.38 6.38
C HIS A 101 15.06 -8.65 5.99
N SER A 102 14.11 -7.81 6.40
CA SER A 102 12.67 -8.01 6.12
C SER A 102 12.37 -8.07 4.62
N ILE A 103 12.95 -7.16 3.83
CA ILE A 103 12.75 -7.12 2.38
C ILE A 103 13.44 -8.33 1.70
N THR A 104 14.64 -8.71 2.14
CA THR A 104 15.34 -9.89 1.61
C THR A 104 14.57 -11.19 1.89
N TYR A 105 13.92 -11.30 3.04
CA TYR A 105 13.03 -12.41 3.33
C TYR A 105 11.82 -12.44 2.38
N LEU A 106 11.17 -11.28 2.17
CA LEU A 106 10.03 -11.19 1.25
C LEU A 106 10.41 -11.57 -0.19
N GLU A 107 11.58 -11.14 -0.68
CA GLU A 107 12.14 -11.56 -1.97
C GLU A 107 12.30 -13.10 -2.05
N THR A 108 12.77 -13.73 -0.97
CA THR A 108 12.88 -15.20 -0.87
C THR A 108 11.51 -15.88 -0.92
N VAL A 109 10.53 -15.35 -0.18
CA VAL A 109 9.15 -15.88 -0.18
C VAL A 109 8.57 -15.87 -1.59
N PHE A 110 8.71 -14.76 -2.33
CA PHE A 110 8.23 -14.68 -3.71
C PHE A 110 8.94 -15.65 -4.65
N ARG A 111 10.25 -15.82 -4.50
CA ARG A 111 11.03 -16.76 -5.30
C ARG A 111 10.58 -18.20 -5.11
N ASP A 112 10.23 -18.57 -3.88
CA ASP A 112 9.77 -19.92 -3.58
C ASP A 112 8.33 -20.16 -4.11
N ILE A 113 7.50 -19.13 -4.21
CA ILE A 113 6.16 -19.19 -4.81
C ILE A 113 6.23 -19.23 -6.34
N ALA A 114 7.03 -18.34 -6.93
CA ALA A 114 7.20 -18.19 -8.36
C ALA A 114 8.71 -18.17 -8.70
N PRO A 115 9.31 -19.35 -9.00
CA PRO A 115 10.74 -19.45 -9.24
C PRO A 115 11.25 -18.48 -10.30
N ALA A 116 12.23 -17.67 -9.92
CA ALA A 116 12.88 -16.66 -10.76
C ALA A 116 14.35 -16.48 -10.35
N ALA A 117 15.13 -15.76 -11.20
CA ALA A 117 16.55 -15.52 -10.97
C ALA A 117 16.84 -14.78 -9.65
N ASP A 118 18.00 -15.06 -9.03
CA ASP A 118 18.37 -14.59 -7.68
C ASP A 118 18.36 -13.07 -7.52
N ASP A 119 18.72 -12.33 -8.57
CA ASP A 119 18.90 -10.88 -8.56
C ASP A 119 17.97 -10.23 -9.60
N LEU A 120 16.68 -10.19 -9.29
CA LEU A 120 15.68 -9.46 -10.07
C LEU A 120 15.78 -7.97 -9.78
N PRO A 121 15.70 -7.10 -10.81
CA PRO A 121 15.59 -5.67 -10.56
C PRO A 121 14.31 -5.33 -9.77
N PRO A 122 14.30 -4.23 -8.98
CA PRO A 122 13.21 -3.91 -8.06
C PRO A 122 11.78 -4.01 -8.62
N PRO A 123 11.46 -3.49 -9.82
CA PRO A 123 10.10 -3.60 -10.39
C PRO A 123 9.65 -5.04 -10.72
N TYR A 124 10.60 -5.98 -10.81
CA TYR A 124 10.33 -7.38 -11.16
C TYR A 124 10.23 -8.30 -9.95
N VAL A 125 10.55 -7.83 -8.74
CA VAL A 125 10.38 -8.62 -7.51
C VAL A 125 8.90 -9.00 -7.36
N GLY A 126 8.59 -10.27 -7.13
CA GLY A 126 7.21 -10.76 -7.01
C GLY A 126 6.49 -11.06 -8.33
N VAL A 127 7.12 -10.85 -9.49
CA VAL A 127 6.53 -11.23 -10.80
C VAL A 127 6.15 -12.70 -10.80
N GLY A 128 4.88 -12.98 -11.12
CA GLY A 128 4.30 -14.33 -11.13
C GLY A 128 3.77 -14.80 -9.78
N ALA A 129 4.18 -14.18 -8.67
CA ALA A 129 3.59 -14.43 -7.35
C ALA A 129 2.40 -13.49 -7.08
N VAL A 130 2.61 -12.18 -7.28
CA VAL A 130 1.62 -11.12 -7.04
C VAL A 130 1.50 -10.19 -8.25
N ASP A 131 0.33 -9.58 -8.41
CA ASP A 131 0.03 -8.63 -9.49
C ASP A 131 0.47 -7.20 -9.15
N TYR A 132 0.51 -6.87 -7.86
CA TYR A 132 0.89 -5.57 -7.33
C TYR A 132 1.27 -5.66 -5.85
N MET A 133 1.89 -4.61 -5.32
CA MET A 133 2.18 -4.47 -3.89
C MET A 133 1.63 -3.14 -3.34
N VAL A 134 1.13 -3.20 -2.10
CA VAL A 134 0.94 -2.02 -1.25
C VAL A 134 2.19 -1.87 -0.40
N GLY A 135 3.01 -0.86 -0.72
CA GLY A 135 4.27 -0.56 -0.06
C GLY A 135 4.06 0.15 1.27
N SER A 136 4.04 -0.63 2.35
CA SER A 136 3.78 -0.15 3.71
C SER A 136 4.96 -0.35 4.66
N VAL A 137 4.94 0.39 5.76
CA VAL A 137 5.86 0.28 6.91
C VAL A 137 5.01 0.41 8.18
N HIS A 138 5.08 -0.58 9.07
CA HIS A 138 4.34 -0.55 10.36
C HIS A 138 5.26 -0.51 11.58
N HIS A 139 6.57 -0.49 11.36
CA HIS A 139 7.57 -0.57 12.42
C HIS A 139 8.63 0.53 12.30
N VAL A 140 9.16 0.95 13.44
CA VAL A 140 10.38 1.76 13.51
C VAL A 140 11.28 1.17 14.59
N HIS A 141 12.53 0.87 14.24
CA HIS A 141 13.49 0.17 15.11
C HIS A 141 12.94 -1.14 15.69
N GLY A 142 12.20 -1.91 14.88
CA GLY A 142 11.58 -3.17 15.31
C GLY A 142 10.36 -3.01 16.23
N VAL A 143 9.89 -1.79 16.50
CA VAL A 143 8.71 -1.55 17.34
C VAL A 143 7.51 -1.16 16.47
N PRO A 144 6.34 -1.81 16.61
CA PRO A 144 5.12 -1.40 15.92
C PRO A 144 4.73 0.05 16.25
N ILE A 145 4.32 0.81 15.23
CA ILE A 145 3.92 2.22 15.41
C ILE A 145 2.41 2.45 15.26
N ASP A 146 1.65 1.41 14.93
CA ASP A 146 0.23 1.48 14.61
C ASP A 146 -0.66 0.46 15.35
N PHE A 147 -0.04 -0.45 16.12
CA PHE A 147 -0.73 -1.48 16.91
C PHE A 147 -1.56 -0.89 18.07
N ASP A 148 -0.90 -0.24 19.04
CA ASP A 148 -1.55 0.42 20.17
C ASP A 148 -0.75 1.66 20.63
N LYS A 149 -1.41 2.55 21.39
CA LYS A 149 -0.81 3.81 21.83
C LYS A 149 0.41 3.61 22.76
N SER A 150 0.37 2.62 23.65
CA SER A 150 1.49 2.34 24.56
C SER A 150 2.70 1.82 23.79
N THR A 151 2.49 0.99 22.77
CA THR A 151 3.55 0.47 21.90
C THR A 151 4.13 1.58 21.03
N PHE A 152 3.30 2.49 20.52
CA PHE A 152 3.77 3.71 19.86
C PHE A 152 4.61 4.62 20.78
N GLU A 153 4.20 4.80 22.05
CA GLU A 153 4.98 5.56 23.04
C GLU A 153 6.34 4.89 23.32
N LYS A 154 6.42 3.55 23.28
CA LYS A 154 7.71 2.84 23.33
C LYS A 154 8.56 3.16 22.10
N ALA A 155 8.00 3.17 20.89
CA ALA A 155 8.74 3.53 19.68
C ALA A 155 9.33 4.96 19.77
N LEU A 156 8.57 5.92 20.31
CA LEU A 156 9.07 7.29 20.59
C LEU A 156 10.22 7.32 21.60
N SER A 157 10.19 6.43 22.60
CA SER A 157 11.27 6.34 23.59
C SER A 157 12.57 5.79 22.97
N VAL A 158 12.47 4.85 22.01
CA VAL A 158 13.62 4.26 21.31
C VAL A 158 14.37 5.31 20.48
N VAL A 159 13.66 6.26 19.87
CA VAL A 159 14.27 7.35 19.07
C VAL A 159 14.75 8.54 19.90
N GLY A 160 14.80 8.41 21.23
CA GLY A 160 15.44 9.36 22.15
C GLY A 160 14.50 10.09 23.11
N GLY A 161 13.17 9.96 22.97
CA GLY A 161 12.18 10.64 23.82
C GLY A 161 12.20 12.18 23.72
N GLY A 162 11.24 12.84 24.37
CA GLY A 162 11.14 14.31 24.43
C GLY A 162 10.64 14.99 23.14
N ASP A 163 10.78 16.32 23.06
CA ASP A 163 10.10 17.17 22.06
C ASP A 163 10.43 16.81 20.59
N ARG A 164 11.63 16.27 20.32
CA ARG A 164 12.05 15.89 18.95
C ARG A 164 11.74 14.44 18.59
N SER A 165 11.18 13.65 19.49
CA SER A 165 10.92 12.21 19.26
C SER A 165 10.03 11.97 18.04
N TYR A 166 9.01 12.80 17.82
CA TYR A 166 8.15 12.72 16.63
C TYR A 166 8.94 12.90 15.32
N GLN A 167 9.82 13.91 15.26
CA GLN A 167 10.65 14.18 14.09
C GLN A 167 11.67 13.06 13.84
N SER A 168 12.27 12.53 14.91
CA SER A 168 13.18 11.38 14.81
C SER A 168 12.47 10.12 14.32
N LEU A 169 11.26 9.84 14.85
CA LEU A 169 10.43 8.70 14.43
C LEU A 169 10.04 8.83 12.96
N ALA A 170 9.54 9.99 12.53
CA ALA A 170 9.20 10.25 11.13
C ALA A 170 10.42 10.13 10.22
N SER A 171 11.58 10.66 10.64
CA SER A 171 12.84 10.56 9.90
C SER A 171 13.28 9.11 9.69
N ALA A 172 13.14 8.25 10.71
CA ALA A 172 13.48 6.82 10.63
C ALA A 172 12.45 6.04 9.78
N TYR A 173 11.17 6.30 9.98
CA TYR A 173 10.08 5.75 9.16
C TYR A 173 10.30 6.04 7.67
N LEU A 174 10.63 7.29 7.32
CA LEU A 174 10.82 7.70 5.94
C LEU A 174 12.07 7.05 5.30
N ASP A 175 13.08 6.67 6.07
CA ASP A 175 14.20 5.88 5.53
C ASP A 175 13.80 4.43 5.27
N LEU A 176 13.03 3.80 6.17
CA LEU A 176 12.49 2.46 5.95
C LEU A 176 11.55 2.39 4.74
N GLN A 177 10.67 3.39 4.59
CA GLN A 177 9.79 3.51 3.44
C GLN A 177 10.61 3.72 2.15
N TYR A 178 11.65 4.55 2.19
CA TYR A 178 12.49 4.75 1.01
C TYR A 178 13.16 3.46 0.54
N GLU A 179 13.63 2.62 1.46
CA GLU A 179 14.18 1.31 1.10
C GLU A 179 13.13 0.40 0.45
N VAL A 180 11.88 0.38 0.94
CA VAL A 180 10.77 -0.34 0.29
C VAL A 180 10.59 0.15 -1.14
N LEU A 181 10.59 1.47 -1.37
CA LEU A 181 10.51 2.05 -2.72
C LEU A 181 11.70 1.62 -3.59
N GLU A 182 12.91 1.69 -3.04
CA GLU A 182 14.16 1.39 -3.74
C GLU A 182 14.27 -0.08 -4.15
N ARG A 183 13.79 -1.00 -3.31
CA ARG A 183 13.99 -2.45 -3.49
C ARG A 183 12.79 -3.18 -4.09
N LEU A 184 11.57 -2.68 -3.91
CA LEU A 184 10.35 -3.37 -4.35
C LEU A 184 9.56 -2.63 -5.44
N ARG A 185 9.74 -1.29 -5.55
CA ARG A 185 8.99 -0.42 -6.48
C ARG A 185 7.47 -0.69 -6.45
N PRO A 186 6.82 -0.68 -5.27
CA PRO A 186 5.41 -1.04 -5.14
C PRO A 186 4.52 -0.12 -5.99
N GLU A 187 3.47 -0.68 -6.58
CA GLU A 187 2.52 0.05 -7.43
C GLU A 187 1.66 1.03 -6.62
N VAL A 188 1.36 0.70 -5.36
CA VAL A 188 0.61 1.54 -4.43
C VAL A 188 1.48 1.82 -3.21
N ILE A 189 1.65 3.08 -2.83
CA ILE A 189 2.32 3.49 -1.58
C ILE A 189 1.26 3.51 -0.49
N GLY A 190 1.41 2.62 0.49
CA GLY A 190 0.54 2.53 1.66
C GLY A 190 0.64 3.77 2.54
N HIS A 191 -0.46 4.10 3.23
CA HIS A 191 -0.67 5.13 4.26
C HIS A 191 0.59 5.95 4.60
N THR A 192 0.96 6.87 3.70
CA THR A 192 2.32 7.42 3.58
C THR A 192 2.85 8.09 4.85
N ASP A 193 1.94 8.61 5.69
CA ASP A 193 2.21 9.28 6.94
C ASP A 193 1.63 8.54 8.16
N LEU A 194 1.65 7.20 8.13
CA LEU A 194 1.17 6.32 9.20
C LEU A 194 1.74 6.66 10.58
N TYR A 195 3.00 7.12 10.66
CA TYR A 195 3.65 7.55 11.91
C TYR A 195 2.83 8.58 12.71
N ARG A 196 1.87 9.26 12.07
CA ARG A 196 0.96 10.22 12.69
C ARG A 196 -0.22 9.60 13.42
N LEU A 197 -0.49 8.29 13.27
CA LEU A 197 -1.75 7.63 13.64
C LEU A 197 -2.28 8.08 15.01
N PHE A 198 -1.47 7.93 16.05
CA PHE A 198 -1.89 8.19 17.44
C PHE A 198 -1.84 9.66 17.83
N VAL A 199 -1.04 10.48 17.16
CA VAL A 199 -0.83 11.90 17.50
C VAL A 199 -0.77 12.76 16.21
N PRO A 200 -1.88 12.87 15.45
CA PRO A 200 -1.85 13.52 14.13
C PRO A 200 -1.45 15.01 14.16
N GLN A 201 -1.64 15.66 15.30
CA GLN A 201 -1.37 17.09 15.51
C GLN A 201 0.03 17.38 16.06
N ALA A 202 0.88 16.37 16.24
CA ALA A 202 2.25 16.60 16.73
C ALA A 202 3.10 17.40 15.73
N GLU A 203 4.21 17.96 16.21
CA GLU A 203 5.18 18.66 15.37
C GLU A 203 6.08 17.68 14.60
N TRP A 204 5.52 17.08 13.55
CA TRP A 204 6.18 16.05 12.75
C TRP A 204 7.25 16.58 11.80
N TYR A 205 7.09 17.80 11.30
CA TYR A 205 7.76 18.25 10.10
C TYR A 205 8.81 19.33 10.38
N SER A 206 10.06 18.90 10.60
CA SER A 206 11.24 19.76 10.42
C SER A 206 11.68 19.76 8.95
N ASP A 207 12.55 20.70 8.55
CA ASP A 207 13.10 20.74 7.19
C ASP A 207 13.75 19.42 6.76
N ALA A 208 14.42 18.74 7.71
CA ALA A 208 15.04 17.43 7.46
C ALA A 208 14.00 16.33 7.19
N VAL A 209 12.91 16.30 7.96
CA VAL A 209 11.81 15.34 7.74
C VAL A 209 11.11 15.64 6.42
N LEU A 210 10.86 16.92 6.12
CA LEU A 210 10.24 17.36 4.87
C LEU A 210 11.09 16.97 3.65
N ALA A 211 12.42 17.13 3.74
CA ALA A 211 13.33 16.70 2.67
C ALA A 211 13.25 15.18 2.40
N LYS A 212 13.15 14.36 3.45
CA LYS A 212 12.98 12.90 3.31
C LYS A 212 11.59 12.53 2.77
N LEU A 213 10.55 13.22 3.22
CA LEU A 213 9.20 13.03 2.71
C LEU A 213 9.14 13.36 1.22
N ASP A 214 9.72 14.49 0.81
CA ASP A 214 9.81 14.89 -0.59
C ASP A 214 10.66 13.92 -1.42
N ARG A 215 11.78 13.42 -0.88
CA ARG A 215 12.58 12.36 -1.50
C ARG A 215 11.70 11.16 -1.85
N ASN A 216 10.96 10.62 -0.88
CA ASN A 216 10.14 9.43 -1.06
C ASN A 216 9.01 9.66 -2.05
N ILE A 217 8.26 10.76 -1.89
CA ILE A 217 7.15 11.12 -2.77
C ILE A 217 7.64 11.28 -4.21
N ARG A 218 8.71 12.05 -4.43
CA ARG A 218 9.24 12.30 -5.77
C ARG A 218 9.79 11.03 -6.41
N PHE A 219 10.43 10.19 -5.61
CA PHE A 219 10.91 8.89 -6.06
C PHE A 219 9.75 8.00 -6.54
N ALA A 220 8.72 7.82 -5.70
CA ALA A 220 7.52 7.06 -6.05
C ALA A 220 6.80 7.62 -7.29
N ALA A 221 6.61 8.94 -7.36
CA ALA A 221 6.01 9.60 -8.51
C ALA A 221 6.83 9.38 -9.80
N SER A 222 8.16 9.38 -9.72
CA SER A 222 9.03 9.21 -10.89
C SER A 222 8.95 7.83 -11.55
N TYR A 223 8.55 6.78 -10.82
CA TYR A 223 8.27 5.46 -11.40
C TYR A 223 6.77 5.21 -11.60
N GLY A 224 5.92 6.23 -11.41
CA GLY A 224 4.49 6.16 -11.73
C GLY A 224 3.61 5.50 -10.67
N ALA A 225 4.12 5.31 -9.44
CA ALA A 225 3.35 4.75 -8.34
C ALA A 225 2.08 5.56 -8.04
N LEU A 226 1.10 4.88 -7.47
CA LEU A 226 -0.09 5.49 -6.89
C LEU A 226 0.16 5.68 -5.39
N PHE A 227 -0.33 6.76 -4.82
CA PHE A 227 -0.38 7.00 -3.38
C PHE A 227 -1.79 6.70 -2.92
N GLU A 228 -1.94 5.82 -1.93
CA GLU A 228 -3.28 5.55 -1.42
C GLU A 228 -3.80 6.75 -0.62
N ALA A 229 -5.04 7.13 -0.88
CA ALA A 229 -5.89 7.91 -0.01
C ALA A 229 -6.77 6.91 0.75
N ASN A 230 -6.38 6.66 1.99
CA ASN A 230 -6.92 5.58 2.81
C ASN A 230 -7.88 6.14 3.86
N SER A 231 -9.12 5.64 3.90
CA SER A 231 -10.17 6.10 4.83
C SER A 231 -10.02 5.57 6.26
N ALA A 232 -9.01 4.74 6.55
CA ALA A 232 -8.78 4.11 7.83
C ALA A 232 -8.56 5.08 8.99
N ALA A 233 -7.88 6.20 8.77
CA ALA A 233 -7.58 7.14 9.85
C ALA A 233 -8.87 7.69 10.50
N PHE A 234 -9.95 7.82 9.71
CA PHE A 234 -11.25 8.25 10.22
C PHE A 234 -11.85 7.33 11.27
N ARG A 235 -11.72 5.99 11.12
CA ARG A 235 -12.18 5.02 12.15
C ARG A 235 -11.24 5.00 13.37
N LYS A 236 -10.04 5.55 13.23
CA LYS A 236 -9.05 5.71 14.32
C LYS A 236 -9.16 7.07 15.02
N GLY A 237 -10.17 7.88 14.68
CA GLY A 237 -10.51 9.13 15.38
C GLY A 237 -10.03 10.40 14.70
N TRP A 238 -9.39 10.32 13.53
CA TRP A 238 -9.02 11.53 12.78
C TRP A 238 -10.26 12.30 12.30
N GLN A 239 -10.14 13.62 12.23
CA GLN A 239 -11.20 14.55 11.84
C GLN A 239 -10.69 15.49 10.77
N GLY A 240 -11.50 15.75 9.73
CA GLY A 240 -11.19 16.69 8.65
C GLY A 240 -10.12 16.24 7.64
N GLU A 241 -9.30 15.25 7.97
CA GLU A 241 -8.31 14.62 7.08
C GLU A 241 -8.15 13.13 7.40
N THR A 242 -7.49 12.41 6.49
CA THR A 242 -7.14 10.98 6.62
C THR A 242 -5.77 10.76 5.97
N TYR A 243 -5.32 9.53 5.76
CA TYR A 243 -4.10 9.27 5.00
C TYR A 243 -4.30 9.55 3.49
N PRO A 244 -3.36 10.21 2.81
CA PRO A 244 -2.31 11.03 3.39
C PRO A 244 -2.92 12.31 3.98
N GLY A 245 -2.39 12.79 5.10
CA GLY A 245 -2.87 14.05 5.68
C GLY A 245 -2.63 15.25 4.77
N ARG A 246 -3.28 16.38 5.05
CA ARG A 246 -3.35 17.52 4.12
C ARG A 246 -1.99 17.95 3.59
N GLN A 247 -1.02 18.14 4.49
CA GLN A 247 0.32 18.59 4.11
C GLN A 247 1.05 17.58 3.22
N VAL A 248 0.85 16.28 3.47
CA VAL A 248 1.45 15.20 2.69
C VAL A 248 0.75 15.07 1.33
N LEU A 249 -0.59 15.14 1.30
CA LEU A 249 -1.38 15.15 0.07
C LEU A 249 -0.97 16.30 -0.86
N GLN A 250 -0.77 17.49 -0.32
CA GLN A 250 -0.32 18.66 -1.09
C GLN A 250 1.04 18.43 -1.74
N ARG A 251 1.98 17.79 -1.03
CA ARG A 251 3.30 17.43 -1.57
C ARG A 251 3.21 16.34 -2.63
N ILE A 252 2.38 15.32 -2.42
CA ILE A 252 2.09 14.28 -3.42
C ILE A 252 1.57 14.93 -4.70
N ARG A 253 0.58 15.83 -4.60
CA ARG A 253 0.02 16.54 -5.76
C ARG A 253 1.05 17.44 -6.45
N ALA A 254 1.90 18.14 -5.68
CA ALA A 254 2.96 18.98 -6.24
C ALA A 254 4.00 18.17 -7.03
N ALA A 255 4.26 16.92 -6.65
CA ALA A 255 5.12 16.00 -7.38
C ALA A 255 4.42 15.27 -8.55
N GLY A 256 3.14 15.54 -8.79
CA GLY A 256 2.35 14.86 -9.82
C GLY A 256 1.97 13.43 -9.45
N GLY A 257 1.98 13.09 -8.16
CA GLY A 257 1.61 11.77 -7.68
C GLY A 257 0.15 11.42 -7.97
N ARG A 258 -0.09 10.15 -8.31
CA ARG A 258 -1.41 9.62 -8.66
C ARG A 258 -2.12 9.14 -7.40
N ILE A 259 -3.37 9.50 -7.19
CA ILE A 259 -4.11 9.15 -5.97
C ILE A 259 -5.00 7.93 -6.21
N ALA A 260 -4.88 6.89 -5.40
CA ALA A 260 -5.75 5.71 -5.40
C ALA A 260 -6.64 5.69 -4.16
N LEU A 261 -7.86 5.15 -4.21
CA LEU A 261 -8.68 4.94 -3.02
C LEU A 261 -8.38 3.59 -2.37
N SER A 262 -8.40 3.60 -1.04
CA SER A 262 -8.25 2.44 -0.17
C SER A 262 -9.13 2.60 1.08
N ASP A 263 -9.64 1.51 1.63
CA ASP A 263 -10.27 1.47 2.97
C ASP A 263 -9.44 0.72 4.01
N ASP A 264 -8.48 -0.09 3.58
CA ASP A 264 -7.69 -0.95 4.46
C ASP A 264 -8.64 -1.76 5.36
N SER A 265 -9.61 -2.40 4.69
CA SER A 265 -10.71 -3.06 5.37
C SER A 265 -10.22 -4.34 6.02
N HIS A 266 -10.39 -4.48 7.34
CA HIS A 266 -10.09 -5.70 8.09
C HIS A 266 -11.36 -6.53 8.36
N GLY A 267 -12.24 -6.61 7.37
CA GLY A 267 -13.51 -7.32 7.44
C GLY A 267 -14.70 -6.54 6.88
N THR A 268 -15.84 -7.22 6.78
CA THR A 268 -17.05 -6.68 6.14
C THR A 268 -17.54 -5.36 6.75
N ASN A 269 -17.42 -5.19 8.07
CA ASN A 269 -17.79 -3.94 8.75
C ASN A 269 -16.93 -2.73 8.36
N GLN A 270 -15.80 -2.92 7.68
CA GLN A 270 -14.85 -1.87 7.29
C GLN A 270 -14.79 -1.59 5.79
N VAL A 271 -15.30 -2.47 4.93
CA VAL A 271 -15.36 -2.24 3.47
C VAL A 271 -16.10 -0.93 3.18
N ALA A 272 -15.52 -0.04 2.38
CA ALA A 272 -15.99 1.33 2.09
C ALA A 272 -16.30 2.20 3.33
N LEU A 273 -15.86 1.83 4.52
CA LEU A 273 -16.15 2.60 5.73
C LEU A 273 -15.49 3.99 5.60
N ASN A 274 -16.27 5.04 5.84
CA ASN A 274 -15.87 6.44 5.69
C ASN A 274 -15.51 6.88 4.25
N TYR A 275 -15.87 6.13 3.21
CA TYR A 275 -15.62 6.54 1.82
C TYR A 275 -16.30 7.87 1.45
N SER A 276 -17.48 8.17 1.99
CA SER A 276 -18.12 9.49 1.80
C SER A 276 -17.26 10.63 2.37
N ARG A 277 -16.66 10.44 3.56
CA ARG A 277 -15.74 11.41 4.18
C ARG A 277 -14.45 11.54 3.38
N LEU A 278 -13.93 10.42 2.86
CA LEU A 278 -12.75 10.40 2.00
C LEU A 278 -12.99 11.21 0.72
N ARG A 279 -14.15 11.02 0.07
CA ARG A 279 -14.56 11.80 -1.10
C ARG A 279 -14.63 13.29 -0.80
N GLU A 280 -15.28 13.67 0.29
CA GLU A 280 -15.40 15.07 0.72
C GLU A 280 -14.03 15.70 0.98
N TYR A 281 -13.15 14.99 1.70
CA TYR A 281 -11.79 15.41 1.96
C TYR A 281 -11.01 15.63 0.66
N LEU A 282 -10.95 14.63 -0.22
CA LEU A 282 -10.22 14.73 -1.50
C LEU A 282 -10.75 15.86 -2.40
N LEU A 283 -12.07 16.06 -2.45
CA LEU A 283 -12.67 17.18 -3.17
C LEU A 283 -12.28 18.54 -2.57
N SER A 284 -12.27 18.65 -1.25
CA SER A 284 -11.86 19.88 -0.54
C SER A 284 -10.39 20.22 -0.76
N GLU A 285 -9.55 19.21 -0.99
CA GLU A 285 -8.13 19.36 -1.32
C GLU A 285 -7.85 19.51 -2.82
N GLY A 286 -8.89 19.64 -3.64
CA GLY A 286 -8.77 19.89 -5.09
C GLY A 286 -8.35 18.67 -5.90
N VAL A 287 -8.65 17.46 -5.45
CA VAL A 287 -8.42 16.23 -6.21
C VAL A 287 -9.56 16.04 -7.22
N HIS A 288 -9.25 16.17 -8.51
CA HIS A 288 -10.21 16.03 -9.62
C HIS A 288 -10.03 14.73 -10.41
N GLU A 289 -8.93 14.02 -10.19
CA GLU A 289 -8.60 12.75 -10.84
C GLU A 289 -8.07 11.80 -9.77
N ILE A 290 -8.55 10.57 -9.80
CA ILE A 290 -7.99 9.44 -9.06
C ILE A 290 -7.55 8.37 -10.06
N TRP A 291 -6.77 7.42 -9.61
CA TRP A 291 -6.18 6.36 -10.42
C TRP A 291 -6.46 5.01 -9.78
N TYR A 292 -6.53 3.98 -10.61
CA TYR A 292 -6.72 2.61 -10.14
C TYR A 292 -5.96 1.61 -10.99
N LEU A 293 -5.73 0.43 -10.43
CA LEU A 293 -5.03 -0.64 -11.11
C LEU A 293 -5.99 -1.58 -11.84
N GLU A 294 -5.60 -1.97 -13.06
CA GLU A 294 -6.22 -3.04 -13.83
C GLU A 294 -5.16 -4.06 -14.21
N ALA A 295 -5.59 -5.27 -14.60
CA ALA A 295 -4.71 -6.28 -15.16
C ALA A 295 -4.19 -5.78 -16.52
N ASP A 296 -2.94 -6.13 -16.82
CA ASP A 296 -2.29 -5.74 -18.06
C ASP A 296 -1.62 -6.94 -18.76
N ASP A 297 -1.97 -7.13 -20.02
CA ASP A 297 -1.45 -8.23 -20.85
C ASP A 297 -0.13 -7.85 -21.57
N THR A 298 0.54 -6.77 -21.15
CA THR A 298 1.83 -6.37 -21.72
C THR A 298 2.88 -7.44 -21.45
N THR A 299 3.50 -7.94 -22.51
CA THR A 299 4.61 -8.89 -22.39
C THR A 299 5.87 -8.17 -21.91
N TRP A 300 6.38 -8.60 -20.76
CA TRP A 300 7.68 -8.17 -20.24
C TRP A 300 8.77 -9.22 -20.51
N PRO A 301 10.05 -8.82 -20.61
CA PRO A 301 11.13 -9.77 -20.78
C PRO A 301 11.15 -10.84 -19.67
N THR A 302 11.40 -12.09 -20.05
CA THR A 302 11.41 -13.24 -19.12
C THR A 302 12.83 -13.70 -18.77
N ASP A 303 13.80 -13.55 -19.67
CA ASP A 303 15.20 -13.85 -19.38
C ASP A 303 15.89 -12.70 -18.61
N SER A 304 16.86 -13.07 -17.77
CA SER A 304 17.51 -12.13 -16.86
C SER A 304 18.29 -11.03 -17.57
N ALA A 305 18.89 -11.30 -18.73
CA ALA A 305 19.70 -10.31 -19.45
C ALA A 305 18.81 -9.22 -20.06
N ALA A 306 17.72 -9.62 -20.73
CA ALA A 306 16.76 -8.69 -21.29
C ALA A 306 16.02 -7.89 -20.21
N ARG A 307 15.67 -8.51 -19.06
CA ARG A 307 15.11 -7.78 -17.91
C ARG A 307 16.03 -6.67 -17.42
N ARG A 308 17.34 -6.94 -17.31
CA ARG A 308 18.31 -5.94 -16.86
C ARG A 308 18.50 -4.82 -17.89
N ALA A 309 18.51 -5.15 -19.18
CA ALA A 309 18.60 -4.14 -20.24
C ALA A 309 17.37 -3.21 -20.22
N GLN A 310 16.16 -3.79 -20.11
CA GLN A 310 14.92 -3.03 -19.98
C GLN A 310 14.93 -2.16 -18.72
N TYR A 311 15.27 -2.74 -17.57
CA TYR A 311 15.38 -2.01 -16.30
C TYR A 311 16.37 -0.85 -16.37
N ALA A 312 17.55 -1.03 -16.97
CA ALA A 312 18.53 0.03 -17.11
C ALA A 312 18.00 1.21 -17.93
N SER A 313 17.24 0.93 -19.00
CA SER A 313 16.56 1.96 -19.80
C SER A 313 15.47 2.68 -18.99
N ASP A 314 14.63 1.93 -18.29
CA ASP A 314 13.52 2.47 -17.50
C ASP A 314 14.01 3.30 -16.32
N GLU A 315 15.11 2.87 -15.68
CA GLU A 315 15.73 3.57 -14.55
C GLU A 315 16.40 4.87 -15.01
N ALA A 316 17.07 4.90 -16.17
CA ALA A 316 17.60 6.14 -16.75
C ALA A 316 16.47 7.15 -17.05
N ALA A 317 15.34 6.68 -17.57
CA ALA A 317 14.16 7.51 -17.79
C ALA A 317 13.56 8.02 -16.47
N ARG A 318 13.52 7.17 -15.43
CA ARG A 318 13.07 7.54 -14.08
C ARG A 318 13.96 8.62 -13.47
N GLU A 319 15.27 8.51 -13.57
CA GLU A 319 16.21 9.52 -13.09
C GLU A 319 16.02 10.86 -13.80
N ALA A 320 15.80 10.85 -15.11
CA ALA A 320 15.48 12.04 -15.87
C ALA A 320 14.17 12.71 -15.39
N ARG A 321 13.13 11.92 -15.09
CA ARG A 321 11.88 12.42 -14.50
C ARG A 321 12.08 12.97 -13.09
N LEU A 322 12.91 12.33 -12.26
CA LEU A 322 13.18 12.76 -10.88
C LEU A 322 13.83 14.15 -10.82
N ALA A 323 14.52 14.57 -11.87
CA ALA A 323 15.08 15.91 -12.00
C ALA A 323 14.05 17.02 -12.29
N LEU A 324 12.80 16.66 -12.63
CA LEU A 324 11.71 17.61 -12.89
C LEU A 324 11.03 18.06 -11.59
N ASP A 325 10.41 19.23 -11.58
CA ASP A 325 9.66 19.71 -10.41
C ASP A 325 8.48 18.79 -10.05
N SER A 326 7.80 18.23 -11.07
CA SER A 326 6.70 17.29 -10.92
C SER A 326 6.97 15.99 -11.70
N PRO A 327 7.72 15.02 -11.11
CA PRO A 327 8.12 13.80 -11.80
C PRO A 327 6.95 12.95 -12.32
N GLY A 328 5.84 12.90 -11.57
CA GLY A 328 4.65 12.12 -11.95
C GLY A 328 3.82 12.73 -13.08
N SER A 329 4.03 14.01 -13.39
CA SER A 329 3.38 14.70 -14.52
C SER A 329 4.18 14.60 -15.83
N ALA A 330 5.34 13.94 -15.82
CA ALA A 330 6.13 13.77 -17.03
C ALA A 330 5.33 12.98 -18.09
N PRO A 331 5.37 13.36 -19.39
CA PRO A 331 4.62 12.68 -20.45
C PRO A 331 4.94 11.18 -20.59
N ASP A 332 6.14 10.79 -20.20
CA ASP A 332 6.66 9.42 -20.22
C ASP A 332 6.55 8.71 -18.86
N ALA A 333 5.85 9.29 -17.87
CA ALA A 333 5.63 8.64 -16.59
C ALA A 333 4.90 7.29 -16.80
N PRO A 334 5.50 6.16 -16.42
CA PRO A 334 5.00 4.85 -16.79
C PRO A 334 3.62 4.61 -16.18
N GLN A 335 2.76 3.90 -16.92
CA GLN A 335 1.45 3.46 -16.44
C GLN A 335 1.35 1.93 -16.40
N ARG A 336 2.40 1.21 -16.75
CA ARG A 336 2.43 -0.26 -16.83
C ARG A 336 3.55 -0.76 -15.95
N PHE A 337 3.29 -1.83 -15.22
CA PHE A 337 4.19 -2.38 -14.23
C PHE A 337 4.55 -3.83 -14.56
N PRO A 338 5.81 -4.26 -14.36
CA PRO A 338 6.24 -5.61 -14.72
C PRO A 338 5.49 -6.75 -14.02
N ARG A 339 4.88 -6.51 -12.85
CA ARG A 339 4.04 -7.48 -12.14
C ARG A 339 2.68 -7.75 -12.79
N GLY A 340 2.35 -7.07 -13.89
CA GLY A 340 1.14 -7.34 -14.67
C GLY A 340 -0.04 -6.41 -14.35
N ALA A 341 0.23 -5.29 -13.69
CA ALA A 341 -0.75 -4.24 -13.45
C ALA A 341 -0.52 -3.03 -14.38
N ARG A 342 -1.59 -2.28 -14.66
CA ARG A 342 -1.52 -0.94 -15.24
C ARG A 342 -2.35 0.05 -14.45
N ALA A 343 -1.88 1.29 -14.37
CA ALA A 343 -2.58 2.42 -13.77
C ALA A 343 -3.52 3.09 -14.80
N VAL A 344 -4.77 3.32 -14.42
CA VAL A 344 -5.80 3.93 -15.26
C VAL A 344 -6.39 5.17 -14.56
N PRO A 345 -6.47 6.34 -15.22
CA PRO A 345 -7.05 7.54 -14.65
C PRO A 345 -8.59 7.50 -14.64
N MET A 346 -9.19 8.11 -13.63
CA MET A 346 -10.63 8.27 -13.45
C MET A 346 -10.96 9.71 -13.03
N THR A 347 -11.48 10.52 -13.97
CA THR A 347 -11.78 11.94 -13.77
C THR A 347 -13.20 12.20 -13.27
N ASN A 348 -14.17 11.36 -13.65
CA ASN A 348 -15.57 11.47 -13.21
C ASN A 348 -15.85 10.71 -11.90
N TRP A 349 -14.80 10.40 -11.13
CA TRP A 349 -14.89 9.59 -9.93
C TRP A 349 -15.87 10.19 -8.92
N SER A 350 -15.83 11.50 -8.72
CA SER A 350 -16.59 12.19 -7.68
C SER A 350 -18.11 12.19 -7.92
N VAL A 351 -18.59 11.85 -9.12
CA VAL A 351 -20.04 11.79 -9.44
C VAL A 351 -20.50 10.37 -9.79
N ALA A 352 -19.64 9.37 -9.58
CA ALA A 352 -19.94 7.98 -9.87
C ALA A 352 -21.18 7.49 -9.08
N PRO A 353 -22.06 6.66 -9.68
CA PRO A 353 -23.24 6.11 -9.00
C PRO A 353 -22.93 5.40 -7.66
N PHE A 354 -21.73 4.81 -7.55
CA PHE A 354 -21.19 4.17 -6.36
C PHE A 354 -21.40 4.97 -5.06
N TRP A 355 -21.27 6.30 -5.10
CA TRP A 355 -21.41 7.13 -3.89
C TRP A 355 -22.80 7.09 -3.27
N ARG A 356 -23.84 6.74 -4.05
CA ARG A 356 -25.20 6.56 -3.53
C ARG A 356 -25.28 5.29 -2.68
N SER A 357 -24.76 4.17 -3.19
CA SER A 357 -24.71 2.89 -2.47
C SER A 357 -23.95 2.98 -1.14
N VAL A 358 -22.84 3.72 -1.12
CA VAL A 358 -22.08 3.95 0.12
C VAL A 358 -22.83 4.84 1.11
N ALA A 359 -23.49 5.91 0.63
CA ALA A 359 -24.26 6.80 1.50
C ALA A 359 -25.44 6.08 2.18
N GLU A 360 -26.13 5.20 1.45
CA GLU A 360 -27.23 4.39 1.98
C GLU A 360 -26.77 3.47 3.13
N ARG A 361 -25.56 2.90 3.03
CA ARG A 361 -24.99 2.06 4.10
C ARG A 361 -24.53 2.84 5.33
N CYS A 362 -24.10 4.10 5.16
CA CYS A 362 -23.67 4.95 6.27
C CYS A 362 -24.84 5.66 6.99
N THR A 363 -26.09 5.40 6.59
CA THR A 363 -27.28 5.92 7.27
C THR A 363 -27.67 4.94 8.40
N PRO A 364 -27.89 5.41 9.65
CA PRO A 364 -28.13 4.56 10.83
C PRO A 364 -29.28 3.57 10.72
#